data_AF-A0A1Q5SBB2-F1
#
_entry.id   AF-A0A1Q5SBB2-F1
#
_cell.length_a   1.000
_cell.length_b   1.000
_cell.length_c   1.000
_cell.angle_alpha   90.00
_cell.angle_beta   90.00
_cell.angle_gamma   90.00
#
_symmetry.space_group_name_H-M   'P 1'
#
loop_
_entity.id
_entity.type
_entity.pdbx_description
1 polymer ?
#
loop_
_entity_poly.entity_id
_entity_poly.type
_entity_poly.pdbx_seq_one_letter_code
_entity_poly.pdbx_strand_id
1 'polypeptide(L)'
;MYEIGVLSPLLRIFFPDSDQVADMEAEEQEAFIYGFFPSAWAAAFIDFGLIGAIVYVIIWGGVAGWSAAGSRESSLMTPLLLLVFVLASVLLSPVQGPLGMANSALVLVSILVTGLAVDFAMLRARAPQETDKLGDKRPAI
;
A
#
# COMPACT_ATOMS: atom_id res chain seq x y z
N MET A 1 4.14 -17.66 -2.55
CA MET A 1 3.28 -16.82 -3.41
C MET A 1 3.78 -15.38 -3.57
N TYR A 2 3.89 -14.56 -2.51
CA TYR A 2 4.49 -13.21 -2.61
C TYR A 2 5.96 -13.27 -3.00
N GLU A 3 6.68 -14.21 -2.41
CA GLU A 3 8.09 -14.46 -2.71
C GLU A 3 8.29 -14.80 -4.19
N ILE A 4 7.42 -15.63 -4.78
CA ILE A 4 7.46 -15.98 -6.21
C ILE A 4 7.13 -14.78 -7.09
N GLY A 5 6.13 -13.97 -6.73
CA GLY A 5 5.81 -12.72 -7.44
C GLY A 5 6.92 -11.66 -7.38
N VAL A 6 7.80 -11.72 -6.37
CA VAL A 6 8.94 -10.83 -6.17
C VAL A 6 10.21 -11.34 -6.85
N LEU A 7 10.51 -12.63 -6.68
CA LEU A 7 11.72 -13.25 -7.19
C LEU A 7 11.62 -13.57 -8.67
N SER A 8 10.44 -13.96 -9.19
CA SER A 8 10.33 -14.35 -10.60
C SER A 8 10.71 -13.24 -11.59
N PRO A 9 10.36 -11.95 -11.41
CA PRO A 9 10.83 -10.89 -12.33
C PRO A 9 12.32 -10.60 -12.15
N LEU A 10 12.83 -10.63 -10.91
CA LEU A 10 14.25 -10.40 -10.63
C LEU A 10 15.12 -11.52 -11.22
N LEU A 11 14.73 -12.78 -11.05
CA LEU A 11 15.40 -13.94 -11.62
C LEU A 11 15.34 -13.91 -13.16
N ARG A 12 14.17 -13.60 -13.76
CA ARG A 12 14.05 -13.48 -15.22
C ARG A 12 14.94 -12.39 -15.84
N ILE A 13 15.20 -11.29 -15.12
CA ILE A 13 16.00 -10.17 -15.62
C ILE A 13 17.50 -10.38 -15.34
N PHE A 14 17.84 -10.76 -14.12
CA PHE A 14 19.23 -10.81 -13.66
C PHE A 14 19.87 -12.20 -13.77
N PHE A 15 19.07 -13.27 -13.84
CA PHE A 15 19.52 -14.67 -13.90
C PHE A 15 18.68 -15.48 -14.91
N PRO A 16 18.63 -15.10 -16.20
CA PRO A 16 17.71 -15.67 -17.18
C PRO A 16 17.93 -17.15 -17.48
N ASP A 17 19.15 -17.66 -17.24
CA ASP A 17 19.50 -19.09 -17.44
C ASP A 17 19.16 -19.97 -16.21
N SER A 18 18.53 -19.40 -15.17
CA SER A 18 18.14 -20.14 -13.97
C SER A 18 16.78 -20.82 -14.16
N ASP A 19 16.74 -22.15 -14.01
CA ASP A 19 15.51 -22.94 -14.03
C ASP A 19 14.63 -22.72 -12.78
N GLN A 20 15.11 -21.94 -11.83
CA GLN A 20 14.49 -21.73 -10.51
C GLN A 20 13.07 -21.15 -10.60
N VAL A 21 12.76 -20.38 -11.65
CA VAL A 21 11.39 -19.89 -11.88
C VAL A 21 10.45 -21.03 -12.33
N ALA A 22 10.95 -21.96 -13.14
CA ALA A 22 10.19 -23.13 -13.60
C ALA A 22 9.98 -24.14 -12.47
N ASP A 23 10.99 -24.34 -11.63
CA ASP A 23 10.89 -25.18 -10.42
C ASP A 23 9.83 -24.63 -9.45
N MET A 24 9.87 -23.32 -9.18
CA MET A 24 8.88 -22.63 -8.33
C MET A 24 7.45 -22.74 -8.88
N GLU A 25 7.27 -22.67 -10.20
CA GLU A 25 5.98 -22.85 -10.85
C GLU A 25 5.46 -24.29 -10.74
N ALA A 26 6.34 -25.28 -10.88
CA ALA A 26 5.99 -26.69 -10.69
C ALA A 26 5.58 -27.00 -9.25
N GLU A 27 6.31 -26.47 -8.27
CA GLU A 27 5.97 -26.62 -6.84
C GLU A 27 4.60 -25.99 -6.50
N GLU A 28 4.29 -24.81 -7.04
CA GLU A 28 2.97 -24.19 -6.84
C GLU A 28 1.83 -25.02 -7.47
N GLN A 29 2.07 -25.66 -8.62
CA GLN A 29 1.10 -26.54 -9.27
C GLN A 29 0.88 -27.83 -8.48
N GLU A 30 1.96 -28.47 -8.01
CA GLU A 30 1.89 -29.68 -7.17
C GLU A 30 1.15 -29.44 -5.86
N ALA A 31 1.33 -28.26 -5.27
CA ALA A 31 0.64 -27.86 -4.04
C ALA A 31 -0.80 -27.34 -4.26
N PHE A 32 -1.32 -27.36 -5.50
CA PHE A 32 -2.64 -26.85 -5.89
C PHE A 32 -2.87 -25.37 -5.53
N ILE A 33 -1.80 -24.58 -5.43
CA ILE A 33 -1.84 -23.14 -5.12
C ILE A 33 -1.65 -22.28 -6.37
N TYR A 34 -1.15 -22.85 -7.46
CA TYR A 34 -1.03 -22.16 -8.74
C TYR A 34 -2.41 -21.84 -9.34
N GLY A 35 -2.71 -20.55 -9.52
CA GLY A 35 -3.98 -20.06 -10.09
C GLY A 35 -5.20 -20.14 -9.17
N PHE A 36 -5.10 -20.83 -8.03
CA PHE A 36 -6.10 -20.81 -6.96
C PHE A 36 -5.62 -19.81 -5.92
N PHE A 37 -6.04 -18.55 -6.00
CA PHE A 37 -5.56 -17.52 -5.06
C PHE A 37 -6.19 -17.74 -3.68
N PRO A 38 -5.45 -18.24 -2.67
CA PRO A 38 -5.80 -17.89 -1.30
C PRO A 38 -5.75 -16.36 -1.23
N SER A 39 -6.75 -15.73 -0.61
CA SER A 39 -6.70 -14.30 -0.32
C SER A 39 -5.32 -13.91 0.21
N ALA A 40 -4.89 -12.67 0.00
CA ALA A 40 -3.60 -12.17 0.50
C ALA A 40 -3.23 -12.57 1.93
N TRP A 41 -4.24 -12.74 2.79
CA TRP A 41 -4.11 -13.16 4.18
C TRP A 41 -3.68 -14.63 4.31
N ALA A 42 -4.29 -15.50 3.50
CA ALA A 42 -3.93 -16.91 3.45
C ALA A 42 -2.61 -17.10 2.66
N ALA A 43 -2.31 -16.27 1.67
CA ALA A 43 -0.97 -16.21 1.07
C ALA A 43 0.11 -15.82 2.10
N ALA A 44 -0.15 -14.82 2.95
CA ALA A 44 0.77 -14.44 4.02
C ALA A 44 0.96 -15.55 5.07
N PHE A 45 -0.06 -16.37 5.31
CA PHE A 45 0.05 -17.54 6.18
C PHE A 45 0.92 -18.63 5.55
N ILE A 46 0.79 -18.86 4.24
CA ILE A 46 1.61 -19.84 3.52
C ILE A 46 3.08 -19.39 3.47
N ASP A 47 3.32 -18.11 3.17
CA ASP A 47 4.68 -17.58 2.98
C ASP A 47 5.43 -17.35 4.32
N PHE A 48 4.74 -16.90 5.37
CA PHE A 48 5.38 -16.47 6.62
C PHE A 48 4.90 -17.23 7.88
N GLY A 49 4.03 -18.22 7.71
CA GLY A 49 3.40 -18.94 8.81
C GLY A 49 2.39 -18.10 9.60
N LEU A 50 1.86 -18.69 10.68
CA LEU A 50 0.83 -18.05 11.52
C LEU A 50 1.28 -16.70 12.10
N ILE A 51 2.50 -16.63 12.63
CA ILE A 51 3.03 -15.43 13.26
C ILE A 51 3.19 -14.32 12.22
N GLY A 52 3.77 -14.63 11.06
CA GLY A 52 3.93 -13.66 9.98
C GLY A 52 2.60 -13.14 9.45
N ALA A 53 1.59 -14.01 9.29
CA ALA A 53 0.24 -13.59 8.93
C ALA A 53 -0.40 -12.65 9.97
N ILE A 54 -0.25 -12.93 11.27
CA ILE A 54 -0.75 -12.07 12.34
C ILE A 54 -0.08 -10.68 12.27
N VAL A 55 1.24 -10.64 12.14
CA VAL A 55 1.98 -9.37 12.01
C VAL A 55 1.51 -8.60 10.77
N TYR A 56 1.37 -9.28 9.64
CA TYR A 56 0.90 -8.68 8.39
C TYR A 56 -0.50 -8.07 8.53
N VAL A 57 -1.44 -8.79 9.14
CA VAL A 57 -2.80 -8.31 9.40
C VAL A 57 -2.79 -7.11 10.35
N ILE A 58 -1.97 -7.14 11.41
CA ILE A 58 -1.85 -6.02 12.36
C ILE A 58 -1.34 -4.76 11.67
N ILE A 59 -0.32 -4.88 10.81
CA ILE A 59 0.23 -3.75 10.05
C ILE A 59 -0.87 -3.14 9.18
N TRP A 60 -1.57 -3.95 8.39
CA TRP A 60 -2.64 -3.47 7.51
C TRP A 60 -3.83 -2.88 8.28
N GLY A 61 -4.21 -3.50 9.40
CA GLY A 61 -5.25 -2.97 10.29
C GLY A 61 -4.84 -1.64 10.94
N GLY A 62 -3.57 -1.50 11.31
CA GLY A 62 -3.00 -0.26 11.84
C GLY A 62 -3.01 0.86 10.81
N VAL A 63 -2.58 0.59 9.58
CA VAL A 63 -2.62 1.56 8.47
C VAL A 63 -4.06 1.95 8.15
N ALA A 64 -5.00 1.00 8.12
CA ALA A 64 -6.43 1.29 7.94
C ALA A 64 -6.97 2.21 9.05
N GLY A 65 -6.67 1.88 10.31
CA GLY A 65 -7.12 2.64 11.48
C GLY A 65 -6.57 4.06 11.51
N TRP A 66 -5.27 4.23 11.25
CA TRP A 66 -4.66 5.56 11.15
C TRP A 66 -5.26 6.34 9.99
N SER A 67 -5.38 5.74 8.80
CA SER A 67 -5.95 6.41 7.63
C SER A 67 -7.40 6.85 7.88
N ALA A 68 -8.20 6.02 8.56
CA ALA A 68 -9.56 6.36 8.95
C ALA A 68 -9.63 7.50 9.97
N ALA A 69 -8.80 7.46 11.03
CA ALA A 69 -8.72 8.55 12.01
C ALA A 69 -8.27 9.87 11.33
N GLY A 70 -7.21 9.80 10.51
CA GLY A 70 -6.69 10.92 9.75
C GLY A 70 -7.72 11.51 8.78
N SER A 71 -8.52 10.68 8.09
CA SER A 71 -9.57 11.16 7.20
C SER A 71 -10.73 11.86 7.91
N ARG A 72 -10.95 11.57 9.20
CA ARG A 72 -12.01 12.18 10.02
C ARG A 72 -11.55 13.49 10.66
N GLU A 73 -10.30 13.53 11.10
CA GLU A 73 -9.75 14.64 11.90
C GLU A 73 -8.95 15.65 11.07
N SER A 74 -8.53 15.29 9.86
CA SER A 74 -7.69 16.12 9.00
C SER A 74 -8.38 16.46 7.68
N SER A 75 -8.19 17.70 7.21
CA SER A 75 -8.61 18.10 5.86
C SER A 75 -7.59 17.71 4.78
N LEU A 76 -6.59 16.91 5.13
CA LEU A 76 -5.56 16.40 4.22
C LEU A 76 -6.09 15.24 3.39
N MET A 77 -5.60 15.14 2.16
CA MET A 77 -6.00 14.16 1.16
C MET A 77 -5.25 12.82 1.33
N THR A 78 -4.01 12.83 1.83
CA THR A 78 -3.21 11.61 2.00
C THR A 78 -3.91 10.53 2.84
N PRO A 79 -4.48 10.83 4.03
CA PRO A 79 -5.17 9.82 4.84
C PRO A 79 -6.37 9.21 4.13
N LEU A 80 -7.11 10.01 3.36
CA LEU A 80 -8.27 9.53 2.60
C LEU A 80 -7.84 8.58 1.48
N LEU A 81 -6.82 8.95 0.70
CA LEU A 81 -6.32 8.13 -0.40
C LEU A 81 -5.71 6.81 0.10
N LEU A 82 -4.98 6.86 1.23
CA LEU A 82 -4.47 5.66 1.88
C LEU A 82 -5.60 4.75 2.37
N LEU A 83 -6.66 5.31 2.95
CA LEU A 83 -7.82 4.53 3.37
C LEU A 83 -8.48 3.81 2.20
N VAL A 84 -8.71 4.52 1.09
CA VAL A 84 -9.28 3.94 -0.14
C VAL A 84 -8.40 2.82 -0.68
N PHE A 85 -7.08 3.04 -0.73
CA PHE A 85 -6.13 2.03 -1.16
C PHE A 85 -6.17 0.77 -0.29
N VAL A 86 -6.19 0.94 1.04
CA VAL A 86 -6.24 -0.19 1.98
C VAL A 86 -7.54 -0.98 1.81
N LEU A 87 -8.69 -0.30 1.72
CA LEU A 87 -9.98 -0.96 1.51
C LEU A 87 -10.03 -1.70 0.17
N ALA A 88 -9.57 -1.07 -0.91
CA ALA A 88 -9.50 -1.70 -2.22
C ALA A 88 -8.58 -2.93 -2.19
N SER A 89 -7.43 -2.84 -1.52
CA SER A 89 -6.48 -3.94 -1.38
C SER A 89 -7.05 -5.12 -0.60
N VAL A 90 -7.84 -4.85 0.45
CA VAL A 90 -8.53 -5.90 1.23
C VAL A 90 -9.63 -6.57 0.40
N LEU A 91 -10.46 -5.78 -0.29
CA LEU A 91 -11.57 -6.29 -1.11
C LEU A 91 -11.09 -7.08 -2.33
N LEU A 92 -10.00 -6.61 -2.95
CA LEU A 92 -9.39 -7.26 -4.11
C LEU A 92 -8.40 -8.36 -3.72
N SER A 93 -8.13 -8.57 -2.42
CA SER A 93 -7.17 -9.56 -1.94
C SER A 93 -7.35 -11.01 -2.44
N PRO A 94 -8.55 -11.49 -2.82
CA PRO A 94 -8.72 -12.80 -3.46
C PRO A 94 -8.30 -12.83 -4.94
N VAL A 95 -8.20 -11.66 -5.59
CA VAL A 95 -7.89 -11.53 -7.02
C VAL A 95 -6.45 -11.03 -7.20
N GLN A 96 -6.01 -10.10 -6.35
CA GLN A 96 -4.67 -9.51 -6.36
C GLN A 96 -4.24 -9.21 -4.92
N GLY A 97 -3.05 -9.67 -4.54
CA GLY A 97 -2.49 -9.34 -3.23
C GLY A 97 -2.25 -7.82 -3.05
N PRO A 98 -2.49 -7.24 -1.85
CA PRO A 98 -2.14 -5.87 -1.49
C PRO A 98 -0.70 -5.46 -1.82
N LEU A 99 0.23 -6.42 -1.80
CA LEU A 99 1.64 -6.20 -2.16
C LEU A 99 2.06 -7.00 -3.41
N GLY A 100 1.14 -7.28 -4.34
CA GLY A 100 1.52 -7.79 -5.66
C GLY A 100 2.46 -6.77 -6.30
N MET A 101 3.77 -6.98 -6.18
CA MET A 101 4.77 -5.91 -6.28
C MET A 101 4.75 -5.18 -7.61
N ALA A 102 4.30 -5.82 -8.69
CA ALA A 102 4.25 -5.20 -10.00
C ALA A 102 3.19 -4.09 -10.12
N ASN A 103 2.07 -4.16 -9.37
CA ASN A 103 0.95 -3.22 -9.54
C ASN A 103 0.60 -2.51 -8.23
N SER A 104 0.32 -3.23 -7.16
CA SER A 104 -0.24 -2.64 -5.94
C SER A 104 0.78 -1.79 -5.16
N ALA A 105 2.06 -2.19 -5.17
CA ALA A 105 3.12 -1.40 -4.53
C ALA A 105 3.40 -0.08 -5.26
N LEU A 106 3.42 -0.09 -6.59
CA LEU A 106 3.57 1.12 -7.40
C LEU A 106 2.35 2.05 -7.26
N VAL A 107 1.15 1.48 -7.14
CA VAL A 107 -0.07 2.23 -6.84
C VAL A 107 -0.02 2.86 -5.45
N LEU A 108 0.47 2.15 -4.42
CA LEU A 108 0.68 2.72 -3.09
C LEU A 108 1.65 3.91 -3.13
N VAL A 109 2.79 3.74 -3.80
CA VAL A 109 3.80 4.81 -3.93
C VAL A 109 3.22 6.01 -4.68
N SER A 110 2.49 5.80 -5.78
CA SER A 110 1.89 6.90 -6.54
C SER A 110 0.82 7.64 -5.74
N ILE A 111 0.02 6.92 -4.95
CA ILE A 111 -0.96 7.49 -4.02
C ILE A 111 -0.28 8.33 -2.94
N LEU A 112 0.79 7.82 -2.33
CA LEU A 112 1.56 8.54 -1.32
C LEU A 112 2.17 9.83 -1.88
N VAL A 113 2.83 9.74 -3.04
CA VAL A 113 3.44 10.91 -3.70
C VAL A 113 2.38 11.94 -4.06
N THR A 114 1.25 11.51 -4.63
CA THR A 114 0.16 12.41 -5.04
C THR A 114 -0.50 13.05 -3.83
N GLY A 115 -0.83 12.26 -2.80
CA GLY A 115 -1.43 12.75 -1.56
C GLY A 115 -0.55 13.79 -0.89
N LEU A 116 0.75 13.49 -0.72
CA LEU A 116 1.69 14.41 -0.09
C LEU A 116 1.90 15.69 -0.91
N ALA A 117 1.96 15.58 -2.24
CA ALA A 117 2.09 16.75 -3.12
C ALA A 117 0.87 17.68 -3.03
N VAL A 118 -0.35 17.11 -3.00
CA VAL A 118 -1.59 17.86 -2.83
C VAL A 118 -1.66 18.50 -1.45
N ASP A 119 -1.33 17.74 -0.40
CA ASP A 119 -1.32 18.22 0.98
C ASP A 119 -0.33 19.38 1.16
N PHE A 120 0.86 19.25 0.60
CA PHE A 120 1.86 20.31 0.62
C PHE A 120 1.38 21.57 -0.13
N ALA A 121 0.75 21.41 -1.29
CA ALA A 121 0.17 22.52 -2.03
C ALA A 121 -0.95 23.22 -1.25
N MET A 122 -1.84 22.45 -0.60
CA MET A 122 -2.91 22.99 0.24
C MET A 122 -2.38 23.75 1.44
N LEU A 123 -1.37 23.21 2.14
CA LEU A 123 -0.73 23.88 3.27
C LEU A 123 -0.03 25.18 2.83
N ARG A 124 0.68 25.16 1.70
CA ARG A 124 1.32 26.35 1.14
C ARG A 124 0.32 27.42 0.71
N ALA A 125 -0.84 27.03 0.18
CA ALA A 125 -1.89 27.96 -0.19
C ALA A 125 -2.60 28.61 1.01
N ARG A 126 -2.64 27.92 2.16
CA ARG A 126 -3.21 28.48 3.41
C ARG A 126 -2.27 29.43 4.14
N ALA A 127 -0.95 29.23 4.05
CA ALA A 127 0.05 30.08 4.71
C ALA A 127 -0.07 31.60 4.41
N PRO A 128 -0.29 32.07 3.17
CA PRO A 128 -0.41 33.51 2.89
C PRO A 128 -1.67 34.16 3.48
N GLN A 129 -2.76 33.41 3.72
CA GLN A 129 -3.99 33.97 4.27
C GLN A 129 -3.96 34.20 5.78
N GLU A 130 -3.12 33.49 6.54
CA GLU A 130 -2.97 33.72 7.98
C GLU A 130 -2.11 34.96 8.28
N THR A 131 -1.08 35.23 7.46
CA THR A 131 -0.25 36.44 7.60
C THR A 131 -1.02 37.73 7.32
N ASP A 132 -1.96 37.71 6.37
CA ASP A 132 -2.76 38.88 6.01
C ASP A 132 -3.82 39.20 7.10
N LYS A 133 -4.42 38.16 7.70
CA LYS A 133 -5.36 38.31 8.83
C LYS A 133 -4.72 38.78 10.13
N LEU A 134 -3.40 38.63 10.29
CA LEU A 134 -2.66 39.15 11.43
C LEU A 134 -2.27 40.64 11.25
N GLY A 135 -2.15 41.10 9.99
CA GLY A 135 -1.81 42.49 9.66
C GLY A 135 -2.95 43.49 9.83
N ASP A 136 -4.20 43.03 9.74
CA ASP A 136 -5.41 43.86 9.77
C ASP A 136 -5.92 44.19 11.19
N LYS A 137 -5.27 43.64 12.23
CA LYS A 137 -5.56 43.97 13.65
C LYS A 137 -4.63 45.05 14.19
N ARG A 138 -4.41 46.15 13.46
CA ARG A 138 -3.81 47.35 14.08
C ARG A 138 -4.93 48.12 14.80
N PRO A 139 -4.84 48.36 16.11
CA PRO A 139 -5.81 49.22 16.79
C PRO A 139 -5.69 50.63 16.20
N ALA A 140 -6.82 51.17 15.76
CA ALA A 140 -6.92 52.59 15.42
C ALA A 140 -6.61 53.39 16.69
N ILE A 141 -5.55 54.20 16.63
CA ILE A 141 -5.19 55.20 17.65
C ILE A 141 -6.01 56.46 17.38
#